data_AF-A0A969LMN5-F1
#
_entry.id   AF-A0A969LMN5-F1
#
_cell.length_a   1.000
_cell.length_b   1.000
_cell.length_c   1.000
_cell.angle_alpha   90.00
_cell.angle_beta   90.00
_cell.angle_gamma   90.00
#
_symmetry.space_group_name_H-M   'P 1'
#
loop_
_entity.id
_entity.type
_entity.pdbx_description
1 polymer ?
#
loop_
_entity_poly.entity_id
_entity_poly.type
_entity_poly.pdbx_seq_one_letter_code
_entity_poly.pdbx_strand_id
1 'polypeptide(L)'
;MMRHNVWPLDVPSPFEAMRVFDPPPDEDLLRQAMVDLKRMYPVLADVTMVEGWGGAIESTPDGLPVISAVAELPGFYLATGFSGHGFGAGPGGGHLAADIVLGRTPLVDPTPFRFERMAQGRLHAPYSRR
;
A
#
# COMPACT_ATOMS: atom_id res chain seq x y z
N MET A 1 -17.25 24.75 8.72
CA MET A 1 -18.01 23.76 9.52
C MET A 1 -18.13 22.50 8.65
N MET A 2 -17.20 21.55 8.79
CA MET A 2 -17.28 20.28 8.03
C MET A 2 -18.41 19.45 8.62
N ARG A 3 -19.38 19.05 7.79
CA ARG A 3 -20.44 18.13 8.20
C ARG A 3 -19.80 16.75 8.36
N HIS A 4 -19.85 16.17 9.55
CA HIS A 4 -19.61 14.74 9.71
C HIS A 4 -20.75 14.02 9.00
N ASN A 5 -20.47 13.39 7.86
CA ASN A 5 -21.42 12.49 7.23
C ASN A 5 -21.56 11.27 8.14
N VAL A 6 -22.67 11.20 8.88
CA VAL A 6 -23.08 10.00 9.62
C VAL A 6 -23.74 9.08 8.60
N TRP A 7 -23.11 7.94 8.32
CA TRP A 7 -23.65 6.92 7.43
C TRP A 7 -24.51 5.94 8.24
N PRO A 8 -25.75 5.64 7.85
CA PRO A 8 -26.55 4.61 8.51
C PRO A 8 -25.84 3.25 8.41
N LEU A 9 -25.82 2.49 9.51
CA LEU A 9 -25.12 1.19 9.59
C LEU A 9 -25.87 0.05 8.87
N ASP A 10 -27.11 0.31 8.47
CA ASP A 10 -28.04 -0.62 7.83
C ASP A 10 -28.15 -0.41 6.31
N VAL A 11 -27.39 0.52 5.74
CA VAL A 11 -27.33 0.75 4.29
C VAL A 11 -25.89 0.73 3.80
N PRO A 12 -25.62 0.26 2.56
CA PRO A 12 -24.27 0.29 2.01
C PRO A 12 -23.67 1.70 2.02
N SER A 13 -22.57 1.88 2.74
CA SER A 13 -21.81 3.13 2.73
C SER A 13 -21.05 3.30 1.40
N PRO A 14 -20.62 4.52 1.03
CA PRO A 14 -19.77 4.70 -0.15
C PRO A 14 -18.47 3.87 -0.10
N PHE A 15 -17.97 3.58 1.10
CA PHE A 15 -16.79 2.72 1.30
C PHE A 15 -17.09 1.25 1.01
N GLU A 16 -18.33 0.81 1.18
CA GLU A 16 -18.77 -0.53 0.82
C GLU A 16 -19.10 -0.63 -0.67
N ALA A 17 -19.62 0.45 -1.26
CA ALA A 17 -19.89 0.54 -2.69
C ALA A 17 -18.60 0.48 -3.55
N MET A 18 -17.47 0.99 -3.03
CA MET A 18 -16.14 0.88 -3.64
C MET A 18 -15.11 0.35 -2.65
N ARG A 19 -15.33 -0.89 -2.20
CA ARG A 19 -14.45 -1.53 -1.21
C ARG A 19 -13.10 -1.97 -1.77
N VAL A 20 -13.07 -2.37 -3.04
CA VAL A 20 -11.87 -2.85 -3.73
C VAL A 20 -11.71 -2.01 -4.99
N PHE A 21 -10.60 -1.29 -5.09
CA PHE A 21 -10.23 -0.65 -6.35
C PHE A 21 -9.56 -1.71 -7.22
N ASP A 22 -10.36 -2.26 -8.13
CA ASP A 22 -9.99 -3.35 -9.05
C ASP A 22 -9.89 -2.79 -10.48
N PRO A 23 -8.77 -2.13 -10.84
CA PRO A 23 -8.60 -1.57 -12.16
C PRO A 23 -8.39 -2.69 -13.19
N PRO A 24 -8.86 -2.53 -14.43
CA PRO A 24 -8.51 -3.46 -15.49
C PRO A 24 -6.98 -3.50 -15.69
N PRO A 25 -6.43 -4.63 -16.15
CA PRO A 25 -5.02 -4.72 -16.49
C PRO A 25 -4.64 -3.75 -17.60
N ASP A 26 -3.39 -3.32 -17.60
CA ASP A 26 -2.78 -2.61 -18.74
C ASP A 26 -2.29 -3.63 -19.78
N GLU A 27 -3.07 -3.79 -20.85
CA GLU A 27 -2.82 -4.76 -21.91
C GLU A 27 -1.50 -4.51 -22.67
N ASP A 28 -1.07 -3.24 -22.79
CA ASP A 28 0.18 -2.90 -23.46
C ASP A 28 1.37 -3.27 -22.59
N LEU A 29 1.28 -3.02 -21.28
CA LEU A 29 2.29 -3.45 -20.30
C LEU A 29 2.40 -4.99 -20.25
N LEU A 30 1.27 -5.70 -20.23
CA LEU A 30 1.26 -7.16 -20.25
C LEU A 30 1.89 -7.72 -21.53
N ARG A 31 1.56 -7.15 -22.69
CA ARG A 31 2.17 -7.54 -23.97
C ARG A 31 3.68 -7.32 -23.96
N GLN A 32 4.13 -6.18 -23.43
CA GLN A 32 5.55 -5.87 -23.32
C GLN A 32 6.27 -6.83 -22.36
N ALA A 33 5.68 -7.11 -21.20
CA ALA A 33 6.21 -8.07 -20.23
C ALA A 33 6.39 -9.47 -20.85
N MET A 34 5.46 -9.94 -21.68
CA MET A 34 5.58 -11.22 -22.39
C MET A 34 6.72 -11.22 -23.43
N VAL A 35 6.93 -10.10 -24.14
CA VAL A 35 8.07 -9.95 -25.06
C VAL A 35 9.39 -10.03 -24.27
N ASP A 36 9.48 -9.30 -23.16
CA ASP A 36 10.68 -9.26 -22.33
C ASP A 36 10.97 -10.61 -21.66
N LEU A 37 9.94 -11.31 -21.16
CA LEU A 37 10.04 -12.66 -20.60
C LEU A 37 10.66 -13.63 -21.61
N LYS A 38 10.14 -13.68 -22.84
CA LYS A 38 10.62 -14.58 -23.89
C LYS A 38 12.04 -14.24 -24.35
N ARG A 39 12.38 -12.95 -24.38
CA ARG A 39 13.74 -12.50 -24.66
C ARG A 39 14.72 -12.91 -23.56
N MET A 40 14.34 -12.76 -22.29
CA MET A 40 15.19 -13.09 -21.15
C MET A 40 15.30 -14.61 -20.92
N TYR A 41 14.24 -15.35 -21.21
CA TYR A 41 14.14 -16.79 -20.99
C TYR A 41 13.65 -17.49 -22.26
N PRO A 42 14.54 -17.77 -23.24
CA PRO A 42 14.16 -18.38 -24.51
C PRO A 42 13.48 -19.75 -24.37
N VAL A 43 13.73 -20.47 -23.27
CA VAL A 43 13.03 -21.74 -22.94
C VAL A 43 11.52 -21.56 -22.76
N LEU A 44 11.05 -20.33 -22.53
CA LEU A 44 9.64 -19.97 -22.39
C LEU A 44 9.05 -19.36 -23.68
N ALA A 45 9.70 -19.49 -24.85
CA ALA A 45 9.26 -18.86 -26.10
C ALA A 45 7.80 -19.19 -26.49
N ASP A 46 7.38 -20.43 -26.22
CA ASP A 46 6.06 -20.92 -26.64
C ASP A 46 4.97 -20.73 -25.59
N VAL A 47 5.27 -20.14 -24.42
CA VAL A 47 4.25 -19.89 -23.40
C VAL A 47 3.28 -18.80 -23.82
N THR A 48 2.02 -18.97 -23.41
CA THR A 48 0.92 -18.02 -23.64
C THR A 48 0.39 -17.49 -22.31
N MET A 49 -0.13 -16.26 -22.32
CA MET A 49 -0.81 -15.68 -21.16
C MET A 49 -2.21 -16.28 -21.05
N VAL A 50 -2.53 -16.86 -19.89
CA VAL A 50 -3.86 -17.45 -19.62
C VAL A 50 -4.80 -16.41 -19.02
N GLU A 51 -4.27 -15.52 -18.19
CA GLU A 51 -5.03 -14.50 -17.48
C GLU A 51 -4.13 -13.28 -17.19
N GLY A 52 -4.74 -12.10 -17.19
CA GLY A 52 -4.12 -10.84 -16.79
C GLY A 52 -5.01 -10.14 -15.78
N TRP A 53 -4.41 -9.52 -14.76
CA TRP A 53 -5.13 -8.81 -13.70
C TRP A 53 -4.45 -7.49 -13.38
N GLY A 54 -5.21 -6.56 -12.81
CA GLY A 54 -4.73 -5.26 -12.35
C GLY A 54 -4.96 -5.10 -10.85
N GLY A 55 -4.24 -4.16 -10.25
CA GLY A 55 -4.41 -3.81 -8.84
C GLY A 55 -3.91 -2.41 -8.55
N ALA A 56 -4.56 -1.71 -7.62
CA ALA A 56 -4.01 -0.46 -7.11
C ALA A 56 -2.86 -0.71 -6.14
N ILE A 57 -1.79 0.06 -6.31
CA ILE A 57 -0.70 0.18 -5.35
C ILE A 57 -0.68 1.60 -4.80
N GLU A 58 -0.98 1.72 -3.52
CA GLU A 58 -0.67 2.88 -2.72
C GLU A 58 0.85 3.08 -2.61
N SER A 59 1.33 4.23 -3.10
CA SER A 59 2.75 4.56 -3.07
C SER A 59 2.98 5.84 -2.28
N THR A 60 3.94 5.80 -1.35
CA THR A 60 4.45 6.98 -0.68
C THR A 60 5.62 7.56 -1.46
N PRO A 61 5.87 8.89 -1.41
CA PRO A 61 6.98 9.51 -2.15
C PRO A 61 8.37 8.97 -1.77
N ASP A 62 8.55 8.46 -0.55
CA ASP A 62 9.79 7.84 -0.08
C ASP A 62 9.80 6.31 -0.17
N GLY A 63 8.70 5.70 -0.62
CA GLY A 63 8.55 4.25 -0.75
C GLY A 63 8.43 3.49 0.57
N LEU A 64 8.36 4.18 1.72
CA LEU A 64 8.19 3.55 3.03
C LEU A 64 6.71 3.53 3.45
N PRO A 65 6.24 2.50 4.16
CA PRO A 65 4.88 2.49 4.67
C PRO A 65 4.65 3.57 5.73
N VAL A 66 3.39 3.94 5.93
CA VAL A 66 2.94 4.74 7.05
C VAL A 66 2.27 3.80 8.05
N ILE A 67 2.89 3.63 9.22
CA ILE A 67 2.40 2.78 10.31
C ILE A 67 2.46 3.61 11.59
N SER A 68 1.36 4.28 11.95
CA SER A 68 1.38 5.27 13.04
C SER A 68 -0.02 5.68 13.51
N ALA A 69 -0.09 6.18 14.75
CA ALA A 69 -1.22 6.99 15.21
C ALA A 69 -1.18 8.38 14.56
N VAL A 70 -2.34 8.98 14.33
CA VAL A 70 -2.44 10.36 13.82
C VAL A 70 -2.69 11.31 14.99
N ALA A 71 -1.70 12.12 15.35
CA ALA A 71 -1.76 12.97 16.54
C ALA A 71 -2.96 13.94 16.57
N GLU A 72 -3.38 14.42 15.39
CA GLU A 72 -4.51 15.34 15.22
C GLU A 72 -5.88 14.64 15.35
N LEU A 73 -5.90 13.30 15.31
CA LEU A 73 -7.11 12.47 15.33
C LEU A 73 -6.95 11.32 16.36
N PRO A 74 -7.21 11.58 17.66
CA PRO A 74 -7.06 10.57 18.70
C PRO A 74 -7.89 9.31 18.41
N GLY A 75 -7.25 8.14 18.53
CA GLY A 75 -7.86 6.84 18.23
C GLY A 75 -7.83 6.43 16.76
N PHE A 76 -7.30 7.27 15.86
CA PHE A 76 -7.12 6.95 14.45
C PHE A 76 -5.68 6.49 14.18
N TYR A 77 -5.56 5.35 13.50
CA TYR A 77 -4.29 4.70 13.18
C TYR A 77 -4.22 4.39 11.69
N LEU A 78 -3.03 4.52 11.13
CA LEU A 78 -2.72 4.21 9.74
C LEU A 78 -1.77 3.02 9.68
N ALA A 79 -2.03 2.12 8.73
CA ALA A 79 -1.14 1.06 8.28
C ALA A 79 -1.33 0.90 6.76
N THR A 80 -0.68 1.76 5.99
CA THR A 80 -0.88 1.90 4.53
C THR A 80 0.43 2.35 3.85
N GLY A 81 0.43 2.51 2.52
CA GLY A 81 1.53 3.10 1.77
C GLY A 81 2.68 2.12 1.54
N PHE A 82 2.41 0.82 1.49
CA PHE A 82 3.42 -0.21 1.35
C PHE A 82 4.13 -0.24 -0.01
N SER A 83 3.73 0.62 -0.96
CA SER A 83 4.49 0.95 -2.18
C SER A 83 4.94 -0.29 -2.98
N GLY A 84 4.05 -1.28 -3.12
CA GLY A 84 4.27 -2.51 -3.89
C GLY A 84 4.95 -3.65 -3.14
N HIS A 85 5.45 -3.42 -1.92
CA HIS A 85 6.19 -4.40 -1.13
C HIS A 85 5.39 -4.97 0.05
N GLY A 86 4.08 -4.66 0.11
CA GLY A 86 3.20 -4.98 1.22
C GLY A 86 2.96 -6.47 1.45
N PHE A 87 3.06 -7.31 0.42
CA PHE A 87 2.87 -8.76 0.58
C PHE A 87 3.94 -9.38 1.48
N GLY A 88 5.22 -9.09 1.20
CA GLY A 88 6.33 -9.58 2.02
C GLY A 88 6.44 -8.86 3.36
N ALA A 89 6.19 -7.55 3.38
CA ALA A 89 6.28 -6.74 4.60
C ALA A 89 5.06 -6.89 5.53
N GLY A 90 3.95 -7.44 5.03
CA GLY A 90 2.66 -7.49 5.71
C GLY A 90 2.69 -8.06 7.12
N PRO A 91 3.33 -9.23 7.37
CA PRO A 91 3.42 -9.79 8.72
C PRO A 91 4.13 -8.86 9.72
N GLY A 92 5.24 -8.24 9.30
CA GLY A 92 5.99 -7.30 10.14
C GLY A 92 5.23 -5.99 10.35
N GLY A 93 4.64 -5.44 9.28
CA GLY A 93 3.86 -4.21 9.35
C GLY A 93 2.59 -4.35 10.18
N GLY A 94 1.90 -5.49 10.08
CA GLY A 94 0.73 -5.81 10.89
C GLY A 94 1.08 -5.98 12.38
N HIS A 95 2.21 -6.63 12.69
CA HIS A 95 2.69 -6.73 14.07
C HIS A 95 3.02 -5.35 14.65
N LEU A 96 3.77 -4.53 13.90
CA LEU A 96 4.10 -3.16 14.31
C LEU A 96 2.84 -2.31 14.54
N ALA A 97 1.86 -2.41 13.64
CA ALA A 97 0.58 -1.72 13.80
C ALA A 97 -0.15 -2.17 15.07
N ALA A 98 -0.17 -3.47 15.37
CA ALA A 98 -0.76 -4.01 16.58
C ALA A 98 -0.05 -3.50 17.85
N ASP A 99 1.27 -3.45 17.86
CA ASP A 99 2.04 -2.91 18.99
C ASP A 99 1.71 -1.44 19.25
N ILE A 100 1.66 -0.62 18.19
CA ILE A 100 1.33 0.80 18.29
C ILE A 100 -0.10 0.99 18.82
N VAL A 101 -1.08 0.25 18.28
CA VAL A 101 -2.49 0.33 18.69
C VAL A 101 -2.67 -0.10 20.14
N LEU A 102 -1.94 -1.11 20.60
CA LEU A 102 -2.02 -1.64 21.96
C LEU A 102 -1.13 -0.91 22.97
N GLY A 103 -0.35 0.08 22.55
CA GLY A 103 0.61 0.79 23.40
C GLY A 103 1.74 -0.09 23.92
N ARG A 104 2.10 -1.14 23.18
CA ARG A 104 3.20 -2.06 23.51
C ARG A 104 4.53 -1.50 23.03
N THR A 105 5.63 -2.02 23.58
CA THR A 105 6.97 -1.76 23.03
C THR A 105 7.05 -2.38 21.63
N PRO A 106 7.28 -1.58 20.58
CA PRO A 106 7.35 -2.09 19.21
C PRO A 106 8.54 -3.01 18.97
N LEU A 107 8.33 -4.06 18.15
CA LEU A 107 9.40 -4.98 17.74
C LEU A 107 10.47 -4.34 16.83
N VAL A 108 10.14 -3.23 16.16
CA VAL A 108 11.06 -2.41 15.35
C VAL A 108 10.82 -0.93 15.64
N ASP A 109 11.82 -0.07 15.44
CA ASP A 109 11.67 1.38 15.62
C ASP A 109 10.56 1.94 14.70
N PRO A 110 9.47 2.50 15.24
CA PRO A 110 8.36 3.02 14.45
C PRO A 110 8.66 4.39 13.83
N THR A 111 9.73 5.08 14.26
CA THR A 111 10.03 6.47 13.89
C THR A 111 10.05 6.72 12.37
N PRO A 112 10.66 5.85 11.53
CA PRO A 112 10.66 6.03 10.08
C PRO A 112 9.28 5.91 9.42
N PHE A 113 8.30 5.29 10.09
CA PHE A 113 6.98 4.99 9.53
C PHE A 113 5.90 5.98 9.98
N ARG A 114 6.28 7.01 10.74
CA ARG A 114 5.38 8.05 11.24
C ARG A 114 4.73 8.87 10.15
N PHE A 115 3.43 9.11 10.26
CA PHE A 115 2.66 9.95 9.33
C PHE A 115 3.20 11.37 9.25
N GLU A 116 3.72 11.92 10.36
CA GLU A 116 4.23 13.28 10.43
C GLU A 116 5.38 13.54 9.44
N ARG A 117 6.15 12.51 9.05
CA ARG A 117 7.19 12.67 8.04
C ARG A 117 6.61 13.11 6.69
N MET A 118 5.42 12.62 6.36
CA MET A 118 4.70 12.96 5.14
C MET A 118 4.11 14.37 5.26
N ALA A 119 3.43 14.65 6.38
CA ALA A 119 2.81 15.95 6.63
C ALA A 119 3.83 17.10 6.68
N GLN A 120 5.06 16.83 7.14
CA GLN A 120 6.13 17.83 7.27
C GLN A 120 7.11 17.84 6.08
N GLY A 121 6.92 16.98 5.08
CA GLY A 121 7.84 16.86 3.93
C GLY A 121 9.24 16.33 4.29
N ARG A 122 9.39 15.67 5.44
CA ARG A 122 10.66 15.08 5.93
C ARG A 122 10.81 13.65 5.44
N LEU A 123 10.75 13.51 4.12
CA LEU A 123 10.79 12.22 3.42
C LEU A 123 12.18 11.58 3.54
N HIS A 124 12.22 10.25 3.64
CA HIS A 124 13.48 9.52 3.51
C HIS A 124 14.00 9.58 2.06
N ALA A 125 15.33 9.54 1.90
CA ALA A 125 15.91 9.50 0.57
C ALA A 125 15.43 8.23 -0.18
N PRO A 126 15.04 8.34 -1.46
CA PRO A 126 14.52 7.21 -2.20
C PRO A 126 15.57 6.10 -2.32
N TYR A 127 15.11 4.85 -2.24
CA TYR A 127 15.95 3.65 -2.33
C TYR A 127 16.77 3.58 -3.63
N SER A 128 16.29 4.18 -4.74
CA SER A 128 16.92 4.15 -6.07
C SER A 128 18.18 5.02 -6.24
N ARG A 129 18.70 5.64 -5.17
CA ARG A 129 19.92 6.47 -5.19
C ARG A 129 21.13 5.83 -4.48
N ARG A 130 21.17 4.51 -4.29
CA ARG A 130 22.35 3.78 -3.80
C ARG A 130 22.88 2.79 -4.82
#